data_AF-F5NSB3-F1
#
_entry.id   AF-F5NSB3-F1
#
_cell.length_a   1.000
_cell.length_b   1.000
_cell.length_c   1.000
_cell.angle_alpha   90.00
_cell.angle_beta   90.00
_cell.angle_gamma   90.00
#
_symmetry.space_group_name_H-M   'P 1'
#
loop_
_entity.id
_entity.type
_entity.pdbx_description
1 polymer ?
#
loop_
_entity_poly.entity_id
_entity_poly.type
_entity_poly.pdbx_seq_one_letter_code
_entity_poly.pdbx_strand_id
1 'polypeptide(L)'
;MLSLYEKIKIRLIILFLLAALSFIGLFFMINYQLVSERAVKRADSRFELIQKNVGYFFKDIERSALTLKDSLYLLKNTEEIQRAVILKMEMMPFLDSVGLVLDDNKYYLFSRRANDKIVVYHQEQVNGPLVDESGRVIFADFNPSKRPWSVASDDSNNSWNPAYNCFDRPGKKCISFTLRINGKDHDLLAVDKIHVDLNWRYLNEYLDQISANDEVLFLKQGHEIIAKNQLAREKLIIYNSEGNYNIIDSVDTEYIAKTSAVPNNALF
;
A
#
# COMPACT_ATOMS: atom_id res chain seq x y z
N MET A 1 54.79 40.05 -42.07
CA MET A 1 54.91 38.59 -42.16
C MET A 1 55.39 38.09 -40.80
N LEU A 2 54.58 37.36 -40.02
CA LEU A 2 55.06 36.74 -38.77
C LEU A 2 56.24 35.81 -39.08
N SER A 3 57.27 35.82 -38.22
CA SER A 3 58.41 34.91 -38.38
C SER A 3 57.96 33.46 -38.22
N LEU A 4 58.71 32.52 -38.80
CA LEU A 4 58.40 31.08 -38.69
C LEU A 4 58.25 30.65 -37.22
N TYR A 5 59.08 31.20 -36.33
CA TYR A 5 59.06 30.96 -34.89
C TYR A 5 57.76 31.41 -34.23
N GLU A 6 57.27 32.62 -34.56
CA GLU A 6 56.02 33.14 -33.99
C GLU A 6 54.80 32.34 -34.47
N LYS A 7 54.79 31.90 -35.74
CA LYS A 7 53.72 31.02 -36.25
C LYS A 7 53.68 29.67 -35.54
N ILE A 8 54.84 29.08 -35.22
CA ILE A 8 54.93 27.82 -34.47
C ILE A 8 54.47 28.02 -33.02
N LYS A 9 54.90 29.11 -32.37
CA LYS A 9 54.50 29.44 -30.99
C LYS A 9 52.98 29.62 -30.85
N ILE A 10 52.35 30.35 -31.78
CA ILE A 10 50.89 30.54 -31.79
C ILE A 10 50.17 29.19 -31.99
N ARG A 11 50.63 28.34 -32.92
CA ARG A 11 50.06 27.01 -33.14
C ARG A 11 50.15 26.13 -31.89
N LEU A 12 51.29 26.15 -31.18
CA LEU A 12 51.46 25.41 -29.93
C LEU A 12 50.52 25.91 -28.82
N ILE A 13 50.33 27.22 -28.68
CA ILE A 13 49.40 27.79 -27.70
C ILE A 13 47.95 27.37 -28.00
N ILE A 14 47.53 27.43 -29.27
CA ILE A 14 46.19 26.99 -29.69
C ILE A 14 46.01 25.50 -29.41
N LEU A 15 47.00 24.68 -29.73
CA LEU A 15 46.94 23.23 -29.51
C LEU A 15 46.88 22.88 -28.02
N PHE A 16 47.61 23.62 -27.18
CA PHE A 16 47.54 23.50 -25.73
C PHE A 16 46.17 23.91 -25.18
N LEU A 17 45.59 25.02 -25.66
CA LEU A 17 44.25 25.46 -25.26
C LEU A 17 43.17 24.45 -25.65
N LEU A 18 43.24 23.89 -26.86
CA LEU A 18 42.32 22.84 -27.31
C LEU A 18 42.46 21.57 -26.47
N ALA A 19 43.69 21.17 -26.14
CA ALA A 19 43.93 20.03 -25.26
C ALA A 19 43.40 20.28 -23.83
N ALA A 20 43.59 21.48 -23.29
CA ALA A 20 43.08 21.86 -21.98
C ALA A 20 41.54 21.88 -21.94
N LEU A 21 40.88 22.45 -22.96
CA LEU A 21 39.42 22.44 -23.08
C LEU A 21 38.87 21.01 -23.23
N SER A 22 39.53 20.17 -24.04
CA SER A 22 39.17 18.76 -24.18
C SER A 22 39.33 18.01 -22.86
N PHE A 23 40.39 18.29 -22.10
CA PHE A 23 40.62 17.68 -20.79
C PHE A 23 39.56 18.08 -19.78
N ILE A 24 39.22 19.38 -19.71
CA ILE A 24 38.14 19.89 -18.85
C ILE A 24 36.81 19.24 -19.23
N GLY A 25 36.47 19.17 -20.52
CA GLY A 25 35.25 18.51 -21.00
C GLY A 25 35.18 17.04 -20.62
N LEU A 26 36.27 16.29 -20.81
CA LEU A 26 36.35 14.88 -20.42
C LEU A 26 36.22 14.72 -18.90
N PHE A 27 36.88 15.57 -18.12
CA PHE A 27 36.79 15.57 -16.66
C PHE A 27 35.35 15.81 -16.19
N PHE A 28 34.64 16.79 -16.78
CA PHE A 28 33.23 17.01 -16.48
C PHE A 28 32.36 15.80 -16.81
N MET A 29 32.55 15.18 -17.98
CA MET A 29 31.79 13.99 -18.38
C MET A 29 31.99 12.81 -17.43
N ILE A 30 33.24 12.53 -17.03
CA ILE A 30 33.55 11.45 -16.09
C ILE A 30 32.92 11.72 -14.72
N ASN A 31 33.05 12.96 -14.21
CA ASN A 31 32.45 13.31 -12.93
C ASN A 31 30.92 13.23 -12.97
N TYR A 32 30.30 13.70 -14.04
CA TYR A 32 28.86 13.61 -14.25
C TYR A 32 28.39 12.14 -14.24
N GLN A 33 29.04 11.27 -15.03
CA GLN A 33 28.74 9.84 -15.06
C GLN A 33 28.89 9.20 -13.69
N LEU A 34 29.99 9.47 -12.99
CA LEU A 34 30.27 8.87 -11.69
C LEU A 34 29.29 9.35 -10.59
N VAL A 35 28.86 10.61 -10.62
CA VAL A 35 27.81 11.13 -9.74
C VAL A 35 26.47 10.48 -10.08
N SER A 36 26.12 10.37 -11.37
CA SER A 36 24.89 9.74 -11.84
C SER A 36 24.82 8.25 -11.44
N GLU A 37 25.88 7.47 -11.67
CA GLU A 37 25.94 6.06 -11.28
C GLU A 37 25.79 5.87 -9.77
N ARG A 38 26.41 6.73 -8.97
CA ARG A 38 26.25 6.71 -7.50
C ARG A 38 24.82 7.05 -7.09
N ALA A 39 24.19 8.02 -7.74
CA ALA A 39 22.79 8.38 -7.48
C ALA A 39 21.84 7.22 -7.80
N VAL A 40 22.01 6.57 -8.96
CA VAL A 40 21.22 5.39 -9.36
C VAL A 40 21.43 4.24 -8.38
N LYS A 41 22.68 3.91 -8.02
CA LYS A 41 22.97 2.82 -7.08
C LYS A 41 22.40 3.09 -5.69
N ARG A 42 22.43 4.34 -5.23
CA ARG A 42 21.78 4.74 -3.97
C ARG A 42 20.26 4.59 -4.07
N ALA A 43 19.66 5.01 -5.18
CA ALA A 43 18.23 4.86 -5.42
C ALA A 43 17.82 3.38 -5.43
N ASP A 44 18.61 2.49 -6.03
CA ASP A 44 18.37 1.04 -6.01
C ASP A 44 18.36 0.49 -4.59
N SER A 45 19.40 0.77 -3.79
CA SER A 45 19.46 0.31 -2.40
C SER A 45 18.33 0.89 -1.52
N ARG A 46 17.95 2.16 -1.75
CA ARG A 46 16.81 2.77 -1.06
C ARG A 46 15.49 2.12 -1.45
N PHE A 47 15.30 1.86 -2.74
CA PHE A 47 14.10 1.22 -3.25
C PHE A 47 13.94 -0.21 -2.74
N GLU A 48 15.01 -1.01 -2.69
CA GLU A 48 14.98 -2.36 -2.08
C GLU A 48 14.56 -2.32 -0.60
N LEU A 49 15.07 -1.35 0.16
CA LEU A 49 14.70 -1.18 1.57
C LEU A 49 13.23 -0.79 1.73
N ILE A 50 12.74 0.14 0.91
CA ILE A 50 11.33 0.56 0.89
C ILE A 50 10.44 -0.64 0.54
N GLN A 51 10.77 -1.38 -0.53
CA GLN A 51 10.02 -2.55 -0.96
C GLN A 51 9.93 -3.59 0.17
N LYS A 52 11.03 -3.83 0.88
CA LYS A 52 11.07 -4.75 2.02
C LYS A 52 10.21 -4.27 3.20
N ASN A 53 10.28 -2.99 3.54
CA ASN A 53 9.49 -2.38 4.60
C ASN A 53 7.99 -2.47 4.30
N VAL A 54 7.56 -2.10 3.09
CA VAL A 54 6.18 -2.27 2.65
C VAL A 54 5.77 -3.74 2.70
N GLY A 55 6.62 -4.67 2.26
CA GLY A 55 6.37 -6.10 2.40
C GLY A 55 6.16 -6.56 3.85
N TYR A 56 6.91 -6.00 4.81
CA TYR A 56 6.71 -6.27 6.23
C TYR A 56 5.41 -5.70 6.77
N PHE A 57 5.03 -4.49 6.34
CA PHE A 57 3.74 -3.90 6.70
C PHE A 57 2.59 -4.86 6.40
N PHE A 58 2.48 -5.35 5.15
CA PHE A 58 1.39 -6.26 4.77
C PHE A 58 1.44 -7.58 5.56
N LYS A 59 2.64 -8.14 5.81
CA LYS A 59 2.80 -9.35 6.64
C LYS A 59 2.37 -9.16 8.10
N ASP A 60 2.59 -7.98 8.67
CA ASP A 60 2.16 -7.69 10.04
C ASP A 60 0.63 -7.63 10.14
N ILE A 61 -0.05 -7.19 9.07
CA ILE A 61 -1.51 -7.23 8.98
C ILE A 61 -2.02 -8.67 8.90
N GLU A 62 -1.40 -9.50 8.05
CA GLU A 62 -1.74 -10.93 7.94
C GLU A 62 -1.57 -11.64 9.29
N ARG A 63 -0.48 -11.37 10.00
CA ARG A 63 -0.24 -11.89 11.36
C ARG A 63 -1.26 -11.38 12.37
N SER A 64 -1.70 -10.14 12.23
CA SER A 64 -2.71 -9.55 13.11
C SER A 64 -4.08 -10.18 12.90
N ALA A 65 -4.44 -10.50 11.65
CA ALA A 65 -5.65 -11.26 11.34
C ALA A 65 -5.62 -12.68 11.93
N LEU A 66 -4.45 -13.34 11.89
CA LEU A 66 -4.26 -14.64 12.58
C LEU A 66 -4.40 -14.51 14.10
N THR A 67 -3.82 -13.48 14.69
CA THR A 67 -3.93 -13.20 16.14
C THR A 67 -5.38 -12.95 16.55
N LEU A 68 -6.14 -12.27 15.70
CA LEU A 68 -7.57 -12.08 15.88
C LEU A 68 -8.31 -13.42 15.84
N LYS A 69 -8.05 -14.28 14.84
CA LYS A 69 -8.60 -15.65 14.78
C LYS A 69 -8.35 -16.41 16.08
N ASP A 70 -7.10 -16.43 16.55
CA ASP A 70 -6.73 -17.17 17.76
C ASP A 70 -7.45 -16.65 19.01
N SER A 71 -7.82 -15.37 19.02
CA SER A 71 -8.57 -14.75 20.12
C SER A 71 -10.06 -15.13 20.11
N LEU A 72 -10.56 -15.68 19.01
CA LEU A 72 -11.93 -16.17 18.87
C LEU A 72 -12.05 -17.67 19.15
N TYR A 73 -10.94 -18.35 19.41
CA TYR A 73 -10.89 -19.80 19.59
C TYR A 73 -11.77 -20.24 20.76
N LEU A 74 -12.62 -21.24 20.52
CA LEU A 74 -13.63 -21.77 21.46
C LEU A 74 -14.74 -20.79 21.88
N LEU A 75 -14.75 -19.55 21.37
CA LEU A 75 -15.86 -18.63 21.60
C LEU A 75 -17.02 -19.02 20.69
N LYS A 76 -18.16 -19.35 21.30
CA LYS A 76 -19.42 -19.69 20.60
C LYS A 76 -20.53 -18.68 20.86
N ASN A 77 -20.44 -17.92 21.95
CA ASN A 77 -21.40 -16.86 22.26
C ASN A 77 -21.10 -15.60 21.44
N THR A 78 -22.11 -15.07 20.76
CA THR A 78 -21.94 -13.92 19.86
C THR A 78 -21.55 -12.63 20.60
N GLU A 79 -22.00 -12.40 21.83
CA GLU A 79 -21.57 -11.24 22.62
C GLU A 79 -20.08 -11.34 23.01
N GLU A 80 -19.62 -12.54 23.37
CA GLU A 80 -18.20 -12.77 23.68
C GLU A 80 -17.32 -12.58 22.46
N ILE A 81 -17.76 -13.09 21.29
CA ILE A 81 -17.10 -12.87 20.00
C ILE A 81 -17.02 -11.37 19.71
N GLN A 82 -18.13 -10.64 19.83
CA GLN A 82 -18.15 -9.19 19.59
C GLN A 82 -17.16 -8.44 20.50
N ARG A 83 -17.16 -8.74 21.80
CA ARG A 83 -16.24 -8.12 22.77
C ARG A 83 -14.78 -8.43 22.43
N ALA A 84 -14.47 -9.68 22.09
CA ALA A 84 -13.11 -10.10 21.72
C ALA A 84 -12.62 -9.36 20.47
N VAL A 85 -13.47 -9.21 19.44
CA VAL A 85 -13.11 -8.46 18.23
C VAL A 85 -12.89 -6.99 18.55
N ILE A 86 -13.80 -6.35 19.30
CA ILE A 86 -13.68 -4.93 19.69
C ILE A 86 -12.34 -4.70 20.41
N LEU A 87 -12.04 -5.50 21.44
CA LEU A 87 -10.79 -5.39 22.21
C LEU A 87 -9.55 -5.55 21.33
N LYS A 88 -9.55 -6.53 20.42
CA LYS A 88 -8.42 -6.75 19.50
C LYS A 88 -8.25 -5.59 18.54
N MET A 89 -9.37 -5.09 18.01
CA MET A 89 -9.36 -3.99 17.06
C MET A 89 -8.92 -2.68 17.73
N GLU A 90 -9.26 -2.43 19.00
CA GLU A 90 -8.71 -1.32 19.81
C GLU A 90 -7.19 -1.36 19.91
N MET A 91 -6.59 -2.55 20.03
CA MET A 91 -5.14 -2.74 20.06
C MET A 91 -4.46 -2.66 18.68
N MET A 92 -5.24 -2.62 17.60
CA MET A 92 -4.77 -2.68 16.21
C MET A 92 -5.22 -1.42 15.44
N PRO A 93 -4.60 -0.25 15.64
CA PRO A 93 -5.05 1.02 15.05
C PRO A 93 -4.93 1.08 13.51
N PHE A 94 -4.13 0.18 12.94
CA PHE A 94 -4.00 -0.02 11.50
C PHE A 94 -5.19 -0.75 10.88
N LEU A 95 -6.10 -1.30 11.68
CA LEU A 95 -7.37 -1.87 11.21
C LEU A 95 -8.48 -0.81 11.23
N ASP A 96 -9.14 -0.71 10.10
CA ASP A 96 -10.28 0.17 9.88
C ASP A 96 -11.60 -0.55 10.11
N SER A 97 -11.68 -1.80 9.67
CA SER A 97 -12.81 -2.68 9.97
C SER A 97 -12.38 -4.14 10.08
N VAL A 98 -13.19 -4.91 10.80
CA VAL A 98 -13.14 -6.38 10.84
C VAL A 98 -14.53 -6.87 10.45
N GLY A 99 -14.64 -7.79 9.50
CA GLY A 99 -15.87 -8.49 9.24
C GLY A 99 -15.75 -9.99 9.49
N LEU A 100 -16.81 -10.57 10.04
CA LEU A 100 -16.94 -11.98 10.34
C LEU A 100 -18.11 -12.56 9.56
N VAL A 101 -17.87 -13.67 8.86
CA VAL A 101 -18.93 -14.57 8.40
C VAL A 101 -18.98 -15.71 9.40
N LEU A 102 -20.08 -15.82 10.14
CA LEU A 102 -20.29 -16.91 11.10
C LEU A 102 -20.59 -18.23 10.37
N ASP A 103 -20.44 -19.34 11.09
CA ASP A 103 -20.75 -20.70 10.63
C ASP A 103 -22.24 -20.87 10.23
N ASP A 104 -23.13 -20.08 10.84
CA ASP A 104 -24.55 -19.98 10.49
C ASP A 104 -24.85 -19.04 9.30
N ASN A 105 -23.81 -18.57 8.59
CA ASN A 105 -23.84 -17.62 7.47
C ASN A 105 -24.34 -16.22 7.81
N LYS A 106 -24.55 -15.87 9.09
CA LYS A 106 -24.75 -14.46 9.48
C LYS A 106 -23.44 -13.69 9.37
N TYR A 107 -23.58 -12.38 9.28
CA TYR A 107 -22.46 -11.49 9.10
C TYR A 107 -22.42 -10.41 10.18
N TYR A 108 -21.22 -10.13 10.68
CA TYR A 108 -20.90 -9.01 11.55
C TYR A 108 -19.82 -8.15 10.91
N LEU A 109 -19.93 -6.83 11.08
CA LEU A 109 -18.93 -5.85 10.69
C LEU A 109 -18.67 -4.88 11.84
N PHE A 110 -17.43 -4.85 12.29
CA PHE A 110 -16.90 -3.93 13.28
C PHE A 110 -16.16 -2.84 12.52
N SER A 111 -16.59 -1.58 12.64
CA SER A 111 -16.03 -0.47 11.88
C SER A 111 -15.56 0.65 12.79
N ARG A 112 -14.31 1.09 12.58
CA ARG A 112 -13.72 2.23 13.26
C ARG A 112 -14.24 3.52 12.62
N ARG A 113 -14.84 4.38 13.44
CA ARG A 113 -15.30 5.71 13.04
C ARG A 113 -14.25 6.77 13.37
N ALA A 114 -14.49 8.01 12.91
CA ALA A 114 -13.52 9.10 12.97
C ALA A 114 -13.08 9.48 14.40
N ASN A 115 -13.86 9.13 15.42
CA ASN A 115 -13.56 9.33 16.83
C ASN A 115 -12.96 8.08 17.50
N ASP A 116 -12.40 7.15 16.71
CA ASP A 116 -11.90 5.84 17.13
C ASP A 116 -12.94 4.92 17.78
N LYS A 117 -14.21 5.32 17.87
CA LYS A 117 -15.29 4.46 18.31
C LYS A 117 -15.49 3.33 17.29
N ILE A 118 -15.52 2.11 17.80
CA ILE A 118 -15.89 0.94 17.03
C ILE A 118 -17.41 0.79 17.10
N VAL A 119 -18.05 0.70 15.94
CA VAL A 119 -19.49 0.45 15.81
C VAL A 119 -19.70 -0.91 15.18
N VAL A 120 -20.76 -1.59 15.60
CA VAL A 120 -21.09 -2.94 15.14
C VAL A 120 -22.29 -2.89 14.21
N TYR A 121 -22.16 -3.55 13.07
CA TYR A 121 -23.23 -3.83 12.13
C TYR A 121 -23.41 -5.33 12.01
N HIS A 122 -24.63 -5.78 11.81
CA HIS A 122 -24.93 -7.21 11.73
C HIS A 122 -26.12 -7.51 10.82
N GLN A 123 -26.28 -8.79 10.49
CA GLN A 123 -27.48 -9.32 9.85
C GLN A 123 -28.31 -10.11 10.87
N GLU A 124 -29.58 -9.72 11.06
CA GLU A 124 -30.52 -10.48 11.89
C GLU A 124 -30.90 -11.83 11.25
N GLN A 125 -30.98 -11.85 9.92
CA GLN A 125 -31.25 -13.03 9.10
C GLN A 125 -30.22 -13.17 8.00
N VAL A 126 -29.90 -14.41 7.61
CA VAL A 126 -28.93 -14.70 6.53
C VAL A 126 -29.36 -13.98 5.24
N ASN A 127 -28.43 -13.25 4.63
CA ASN A 127 -28.69 -12.40 3.44
C ASN A 127 -29.75 -11.30 3.64
N GLY A 128 -30.10 -10.97 4.88
CA GLY A 128 -30.93 -9.81 5.20
C GLY A 128 -30.17 -8.48 5.06
N PRO A 129 -30.83 -7.36 5.36
CA PRO A 129 -30.15 -6.07 5.40
C PRO A 129 -29.03 -6.08 6.44
N LEU A 130 -27.96 -5.34 6.16
CA LEU A 130 -26.98 -4.98 7.16
C LEU A 130 -27.55 -3.83 7.99
N VAL A 131 -27.68 -4.03 9.30
CA VAL A 131 -28.27 -3.07 10.23
C VAL A 131 -27.26 -2.66 11.31
N ASP A 132 -27.48 -1.51 11.93
CA ASP A 132 -26.76 -1.12 13.14
C ASP A 132 -27.38 -1.70 14.41
N GLU A 133 -26.77 -1.46 15.57
CA GLU A 133 -27.26 -1.93 16.88
C GLU A 133 -28.67 -1.41 17.23
N SER A 134 -29.15 -0.36 16.55
CA SER A 134 -30.50 0.20 16.74
C SER A 134 -31.53 -0.43 15.78
N GLY A 135 -31.11 -1.37 14.94
CA GLY A 135 -31.94 -1.99 13.89
C GLY A 135 -32.11 -1.13 12.63
N ARG A 136 -31.38 -0.01 12.51
CA ARG A 136 -31.47 0.83 11.31
C ARG A 136 -30.68 0.21 10.17
N VAL A 137 -31.32 0.09 9.02
CA VAL A 137 -30.71 -0.43 7.78
C VAL A 137 -29.63 0.53 7.27
N ILE A 138 -28.42 0.00 7.11
CA ILE A 138 -27.29 0.70 6.48
C ILE A 138 -27.00 0.22 5.06
N PHE A 139 -27.35 -1.04 4.76
CA PHE A 139 -27.26 -1.62 3.42
C PHE A 139 -28.39 -2.64 3.23
N ALA A 140 -29.38 -2.29 2.40
CA ALA A 140 -30.59 -3.11 2.22
C ALA A 140 -30.30 -4.49 1.60
N ASP A 141 -29.59 -4.52 0.47
CA ASP A 141 -29.34 -5.75 -0.29
C ASP A 141 -27.96 -6.34 0.01
N PHE A 142 -27.63 -6.51 1.29
CA PHE A 142 -26.31 -6.96 1.69
C PHE A 142 -26.17 -8.49 1.55
N ASN A 143 -25.24 -8.92 0.68
CA ASN A 143 -24.92 -10.33 0.50
C ASN A 143 -23.40 -10.57 0.73
N PRO A 144 -23.01 -11.24 1.83
CA PRO A 144 -21.61 -11.61 2.13
C PRO A 144 -20.92 -12.40 1.01
N SER A 145 -21.62 -13.36 0.40
CA SER A 145 -21.06 -14.28 -0.60
C SER A 145 -20.73 -13.60 -1.93
N LYS A 146 -21.29 -12.43 -2.20
CA LYS A 146 -21.00 -11.64 -3.41
C LYS A 146 -19.92 -10.57 -3.19
N ARG A 147 -19.27 -10.54 -2.03
CA ARG A 147 -18.29 -9.51 -1.70
C ARG A 147 -16.89 -9.87 -2.21
N PRO A 148 -16.05 -8.88 -2.58
CA PRO A 148 -14.69 -9.13 -3.05
C PRO A 148 -13.87 -10.03 -2.12
N TRP A 149 -14.00 -9.84 -0.81
CA TRP A 149 -13.35 -10.66 0.21
C TRP A 149 -13.91 -12.09 0.35
N SER A 150 -15.03 -12.41 -0.28
CA SER A 150 -15.66 -13.73 -0.24
C SER A 150 -15.37 -14.60 -1.47
N VAL A 151 -15.09 -13.98 -2.62
CA VAL A 151 -15.08 -14.60 -3.97
C VAL A 151 -13.67 -15.02 -4.45
N ALA A 152 -12.62 -14.99 -3.61
CA ALA A 152 -11.27 -15.30 -4.09
C ALA A 152 -11.12 -16.71 -4.71
N SER A 153 -10.28 -16.81 -5.74
CA SER A 153 -10.22 -17.86 -6.79
C SER A 153 -9.77 -19.26 -6.37
N ASP A 154 -9.48 -19.49 -5.09
CA ASP A 154 -9.18 -20.80 -4.53
C ASP A 154 -9.76 -20.81 -3.11
N ASP A 155 -10.82 -21.60 -2.91
CA ASP A 155 -11.66 -21.57 -1.71
C ASP A 155 -10.94 -21.97 -0.41
N SER A 156 -9.66 -22.32 -0.47
CA SER A 156 -8.86 -22.82 0.65
C SER A 156 -7.80 -21.87 1.20
N ASN A 157 -7.47 -20.76 0.51
CA ASN A 157 -6.32 -19.93 0.87
C ASN A 157 -6.70 -18.55 1.40
N ASN A 158 -5.86 -18.03 2.30
CA ASN A 158 -5.93 -16.64 2.75
C ASN A 158 -5.46 -15.72 1.62
N SER A 159 -6.04 -14.53 1.50
CA SER A 159 -5.77 -13.68 0.34
C SER A 159 -6.01 -12.21 0.60
N TRP A 160 -5.15 -11.37 0.02
CA TRP A 160 -5.46 -9.96 -0.21
C TRP A 160 -6.50 -9.82 -1.31
N ASN A 161 -7.33 -8.79 -1.22
CA ASN A 161 -8.42 -8.55 -2.16
C ASN A 161 -8.23 -7.23 -2.92
N PRO A 162 -8.77 -7.13 -4.14
CA PRO A 162 -8.89 -5.86 -4.84
C PRO A 162 -9.65 -4.83 -4.01
N ALA A 163 -9.28 -3.56 -4.16
CA ALA A 163 -9.89 -2.42 -3.52
C ALA A 163 -11.36 -2.32 -3.94
N TYR A 164 -12.22 -2.02 -2.98
CA TYR A 164 -13.65 -2.02 -3.16
C TYR A 164 -14.29 -0.89 -2.36
N ASN A 165 -15.53 -0.50 -2.69
CA ASN A 165 -16.22 0.52 -1.92
C ASN A 165 -16.60 -0.03 -0.54
N CYS A 166 -16.20 0.64 0.55
CA CYS A 166 -16.58 0.27 1.90
C CYS A 166 -18.12 0.31 2.03
N PHE A 167 -18.71 -0.75 2.57
CA PHE A 167 -20.17 -0.91 2.59
C PHE A 167 -20.85 -0.03 3.63
N ASP A 168 -20.15 0.28 4.71
CA ASP A 168 -20.63 1.08 5.83
C ASP A 168 -20.30 2.59 5.67
N ARG A 169 -19.55 2.95 4.62
CA ARG A 169 -19.01 4.29 4.35
C ARG A 169 -19.03 4.60 2.84
N PRO A 170 -20.13 5.17 2.33
CA PRO A 170 -20.24 5.59 0.94
C PRO A 170 -19.07 6.50 0.53
N GLY A 171 -18.48 6.22 -0.64
CA GLY A 171 -17.37 7.01 -1.21
C GLY A 171 -15.97 6.66 -0.68
N LYS A 172 -15.85 5.86 0.37
CA LYS A 172 -14.55 5.35 0.86
C LYS A 172 -14.21 4.03 0.17
N LYS A 173 -12.94 3.81 -0.20
CA LYS A 173 -12.47 2.47 -0.58
C LYS A 173 -11.85 1.74 0.61
N CYS A 174 -11.97 0.43 0.56
CA CYS A 174 -11.45 -0.54 1.50
C CYS A 174 -10.53 -1.51 0.76
N ILE A 175 -9.48 -1.95 1.45
CA ILE A 175 -8.58 -3.00 1.00
C ILE A 175 -8.53 -4.01 2.13
N SER A 176 -8.88 -5.25 1.82
CA SER A 176 -9.00 -6.29 2.83
C SER A 176 -8.01 -7.42 2.64
N PHE A 177 -7.59 -8.00 3.76
CA PHE A 177 -7.05 -9.35 3.82
C PHE A 177 -8.12 -10.30 4.36
N THR A 178 -8.37 -11.40 3.65
CA THR A 178 -9.30 -12.45 4.07
C THR A 178 -8.53 -13.63 4.64
N LEU A 179 -8.89 -14.01 5.86
CA LEU A 179 -8.56 -15.27 6.49
C LEU A 179 -9.73 -16.25 6.35
N ARG A 180 -9.48 -17.43 5.79
CA ARG A 180 -10.46 -18.51 5.69
C ARG A 180 -10.23 -19.53 6.80
N ILE A 181 -11.29 -19.94 7.48
CA ILE A 181 -11.22 -20.92 8.54
C ILE A 181 -11.45 -22.31 7.94
N ASN A 182 -10.40 -23.14 7.97
CA ASN A 182 -10.38 -24.44 7.30
C ASN A 182 -9.88 -25.55 8.24
N GLY A 183 -10.20 -26.80 7.90
CA GLY A 183 -9.66 -27.97 8.58
C GLY A 183 -10.09 -28.06 10.05
N LYS A 184 -9.14 -28.37 10.94
CA LYS A 184 -9.41 -28.60 12.37
C LYS A 184 -9.96 -27.36 13.10
N ASP A 185 -9.64 -26.16 12.60
CA ASP A 185 -10.07 -24.92 13.23
C ASP A 185 -11.58 -24.65 13.05
N HIS A 186 -12.19 -25.23 12.02
CA HIS A 186 -13.61 -25.05 11.70
C HIS A 186 -14.53 -25.47 12.86
N ASP A 187 -14.26 -26.62 13.47
CA ASP A 187 -15.08 -27.11 14.60
C ASP A 187 -14.89 -26.26 15.88
N LEU A 188 -13.76 -25.57 15.97
CA LEU A 188 -13.28 -24.87 17.17
C LEU A 188 -13.64 -23.38 17.17
N LEU A 189 -14.01 -22.83 16.01
CA LEU A 189 -14.45 -21.45 15.82
C LEU A 189 -15.95 -21.41 15.48
N ALA A 190 -16.62 -20.29 15.74
CA ALA A 190 -18.00 -20.04 15.27
C ALA A 190 -17.99 -19.13 14.02
N VAL A 191 -16.88 -19.13 13.29
CA VAL A 191 -16.59 -18.19 12.21
C VAL A 191 -15.96 -18.97 11.07
N ASP A 192 -16.48 -18.78 9.86
CA ASP A 192 -15.96 -19.40 8.63
C ASP A 192 -14.96 -18.50 7.92
N LYS A 193 -15.16 -17.18 7.99
CA LYS A 193 -14.30 -16.19 7.34
C LYS A 193 -14.12 -14.96 8.21
N ILE A 194 -12.88 -14.47 8.26
CA ILE A 194 -12.53 -13.18 8.84
C ILE A 194 -11.95 -12.34 7.72
N HIS A 195 -12.45 -11.13 7.52
CA HIS A 195 -11.75 -10.15 6.68
C HIS A 195 -11.39 -8.93 7.51
N VAL A 196 -10.21 -8.37 7.27
CA VAL A 196 -9.72 -7.18 7.96
C VAL A 196 -9.40 -6.11 6.94
N ASP A 197 -10.00 -4.94 7.09
CA ASP A 197 -9.79 -3.79 6.22
C ASP A 197 -8.68 -2.89 6.77
N LEU A 198 -7.80 -2.44 5.88
CA LEU A 198 -6.73 -1.52 6.22
C LEU A 198 -7.22 -0.11 6.51
N ASN A 199 -6.65 0.49 7.55
CA ASN A 199 -6.75 1.92 7.79
C ASN A 199 -5.83 2.67 6.82
N TRP A 200 -6.44 3.26 5.80
CA TRP A 200 -5.71 4.00 4.77
C TRP A 200 -4.87 5.14 5.29
N ARG A 201 -5.36 5.84 6.34
CA ARG A 201 -4.58 6.89 7.00
C ARG A 201 -3.29 6.31 7.56
N TYR A 202 -3.38 5.16 8.22
CA TYR A 202 -2.22 4.48 8.79
C TYR A 202 -1.23 4.01 7.71
N LEU A 203 -1.71 3.52 6.56
CA LEU A 203 -0.84 3.15 5.44
C LEU A 203 -0.11 4.37 4.86
N ASN A 204 -0.80 5.51 4.72
CA ASN A 204 -0.18 6.76 4.27
C ASN A 204 0.88 7.26 5.27
N GLU A 205 0.56 7.24 6.57
CA GLU A 205 1.49 7.61 7.65
C GLU A 205 2.70 6.66 7.67
N TYR A 206 2.51 5.37 7.40
CA TYR A 206 3.60 4.41 7.29
C TYR A 206 4.52 4.73 6.09
N LEU A 207 3.95 5.07 4.93
CA LEU A 207 4.73 5.51 3.77
C LEU A 207 5.52 6.79 4.09
N ASP A 208 4.93 7.73 4.83
CA ASP A 208 5.62 8.94 5.29
C ASP A 208 6.84 8.58 6.15
N GLN A 209 6.67 7.67 7.12
CA GLN A 209 7.72 7.26 8.05
C GLN A 209 8.91 6.55 7.40
N ILE A 210 8.68 5.77 6.35
CA ILE A 210 9.75 5.02 5.66
C ILE A 210 10.43 5.83 4.53
N SER A 211 9.79 6.92 4.10
CA SER A 211 10.29 7.80 3.05
C SER A 211 11.26 8.87 3.58
N ALA A 212 12.20 9.27 2.73
CA ALA A 212 12.96 10.51 2.90
C ALA A 212 12.19 11.70 2.33
N ASN A 213 12.58 12.91 2.73
CA ASN A 213 11.88 14.16 2.40
C ASN A 213 11.84 14.49 0.89
N ASP A 214 12.74 13.90 0.11
CA ASP A 214 12.87 14.07 -1.35
C ASP A 214 12.34 12.87 -2.15
N GLU A 215 11.81 11.83 -1.47
CA GLU A 215 11.29 10.62 -2.12
C GLU A 215 9.78 10.78 -2.39
N VAL A 216 9.35 10.55 -3.64
CA VAL A 216 7.93 10.45 -4.01
C VAL A 216 7.55 8.98 -3.98
N LEU A 217 6.77 8.56 -2.98
CA LEU A 217 6.35 7.17 -2.81
C LEU A 217 4.84 7.03 -2.93
N PHE A 218 4.40 6.03 -3.67
CA PHE A 218 3.01 5.65 -3.72
C PHE A 218 2.86 4.16 -4.00
N LEU A 219 1.77 3.59 -3.49
CA LEU A 219 1.33 2.22 -3.77
C LEU A 219 0.13 2.27 -4.68
N LYS A 220 0.09 1.34 -5.63
CA LYS A 220 -1.02 1.23 -6.57
C LYS A 220 -1.61 -0.17 -6.53
N GLN A 221 -2.82 -0.30 -7.03
CA GLN A 221 -3.39 -1.58 -7.41
C GLN A 221 -4.04 -1.42 -8.77
N GLY A 222 -3.60 -2.22 -9.75
CA GLY A 222 -3.91 -1.94 -11.15
C GLY A 222 -3.42 -0.54 -11.55
N HIS A 223 -4.36 0.33 -11.91
CA HIS A 223 -4.12 1.74 -12.27
C HIS A 223 -4.46 2.73 -11.15
N GLU A 224 -5.09 2.28 -10.06
CA GLU A 224 -5.51 3.16 -8.97
C GLU A 224 -4.37 3.33 -7.97
N ILE A 225 -4.03 4.57 -7.62
CA ILE A 225 -3.11 4.85 -6.51
C ILE A 225 -3.91 4.75 -5.22
N ILE A 226 -3.51 3.82 -4.36
CA ILE A 226 -4.20 3.52 -3.11
C ILE A 226 -3.55 4.21 -1.92
N ALA A 227 -2.24 4.42 -1.91
CA ALA A 227 -1.56 5.11 -0.82
C ALA A 227 -0.42 5.95 -1.36
N LYS A 228 -0.11 7.04 -0.67
CA LYS A 228 0.89 8.03 -1.08
C LYS A 228 1.59 8.54 0.16
N ASN A 229 2.89 8.81 0.08
CA ASN A 229 3.55 9.63 1.08
C ASN A 229 3.22 11.13 0.90
N GLN A 230 3.69 11.98 1.82
CA GLN A 230 3.37 13.41 1.87
C GLN A 230 3.74 14.11 0.58
N LEU A 231 4.98 13.91 0.12
CA LEU A 231 5.45 14.53 -1.10
C LEU A 231 4.60 14.09 -2.30
N ALA A 232 4.26 12.81 -2.43
CA ALA A 232 3.38 12.31 -3.48
C ALA A 232 1.95 12.89 -3.44
N ARG A 233 1.47 13.35 -2.28
CA ARG A 233 0.17 14.02 -2.13
C ARG A 233 0.21 15.48 -2.60
N GLU A 234 1.36 16.12 -2.53
CA GLU A 234 1.60 17.50 -2.95
C GLU A 234 1.87 17.63 -4.47
N LYS A 235 2.22 16.52 -5.13
CA LYS A 235 2.49 16.48 -6.58
C LYS A 235 1.29 15.99 -7.39
N LEU A 236 1.22 16.45 -8.65
CA LEU A 236 0.31 15.87 -9.64
C LEU A 236 0.98 14.66 -10.28
N ILE A 237 0.42 13.47 -10.02
CA ILE A 237 0.91 12.19 -10.54
C ILE A 237 -0.05 11.71 -11.63
N ILE A 238 0.42 11.64 -12.88
CA ILE A 238 -0.38 11.27 -14.04
C ILE A 238 0.11 9.91 -14.56
N TYR A 239 -0.82 8.97 -14.68
CA TYR A 239 -0.57 7.72 -15.41
C TYR A 239 -0.68 7.98 -16.91
N ASN A 240 0.34 7.63 -17.67
CA ASN A 240 0.37 7.82 -19.12
C ASN A 240 0.04 6.54 -19.89
N SER A 241 -0.24 6.68 -21.18
CA SER A 241 -0.59 5.56 -22.07
C SER A 241 0.53 4.56 -22.30
N GLU A 242 1.77 4.90 -21.94
CA GLU A 242 2.95 4.04 -22.03
C GLU A 242 3.12 3.16 -20.78
N GLY A 243 2.21 3.25 -19.83
CA GLY A 243 2.21 2.45 -18.62
C GLY A 243 3.06 3.02 -17.49
N ASN A 244 3.50 4.27 -17.60
CA ASN A 244 4.38 4.95 -16.65
C ASN A 244 3.64 6.05 -15.89
N TYR A 245 4.21 6.46 -14.74
CA TYR A 245 3.74 7.60 -13.99
C TYR A 245 4.67 8.79 -14.20
N ASN A 246 4.07 9.92 -14.59
CA ASN A 246 4.76 11.20 -14.69
C ASN A 246 4.41 12.05 -13.46
N ILE A 247 5.43 12.64 -12.84
CA ILE A 247 5.28 13.56 -11.72
C ILE A 247 5.44 14.98 -12.29
N ILE A 248 4.39 15.78 -12.16
CA ILE A 248 4.44 17.20 -12.54
C ILE A 248 4.72 18.01 -11.28
N ASP A 249 5.77 18.83 -11.36
CA ASP A 249 6.20 19.74 -10.31
C ASP A 249 6.46 21.14 -10.89
N SER A 250 6.40 22.15 -10.03
CA SER A 250 6.71 23.55 -10.33
C SER A 250 8.18 23.80 -10.67
N VAL A 251 9.05 22.85 -10.31
CA VAL A 251 10.48 22.84 -10.61
C VAL A 251 10.73 21.64 -11.51
N ASP A 252 11.49 21.81 -12.60
CA ASP A 252 11.92 20.72 -13.49
C ASP A 252 12.89 19.76 -12.75
N THR A 253 12.33 18.99 -11.83
CA THR A 253 13.04 18.02 -11.00
C THR A 253 13.04 16.68 -11.71
N GLU A 254 14.22 16.14 -11.98
CA GLU A 254 14.37 14.80 -12.55
C GLU A 254 14.33 13.74 -11.43
N TYR A 255 13.43 12.77 -11.56
CA TYR A 255 13.29 11.65 -10.62
C TYR A 255 13.85 10.36 -11.20
N ILE A 256 14.59 9.60 -10.39
CA ILE A 256 14.96 8.22 -10.71
C ILE A 256 13.76 7.32 -10.39
N ALA A 257 12.99 6.95 -11.42
CA ALA A 257 11.82 6.10 -11.25
C ALA A 257 12.19 4.63 -11.00
N LYS A 258 11.53 4.00 -10.02
CA LYS A 258 11.63 2.57 -9.71
C LYS A 258 10.23 2.03 -9.45
N THR A 259 9.97 0.79 -9.89
CA THR A 259 8.68 0.12 -9.71
C THR A 259 8.91 -1.37 -9.53
N SER A 260 8.16 -1.97 -8.62
CA SER A 260 8.23 -3.39 -8.28
C SER A 260 6.93 -3.80 -7.60
N ALA A 261 6.61 -5.08 -7.69
CA ALA A 261 5.51 -5.64 -6.91
C ALA A 261 5.91 -5.72 -5.43
N VAL A 262 4.93 -5.52 -4.55
CA VAL A 262 5.12 -5.74 -3.12
C VAL A 262 5.50 -7.22 -2.87
N PRO A 263 6.53 -7.52 -2.05
CA PRO A 263 6.99 -8.88 -1.84
C PRO A 263 5.88 -9.82 -1.35
N ASN A 264 5.66 -10.92 -2.06
CA ASN A 264 4.59 -11.91 -1.80
C ASN A 264 3.17 -11.36 -1.95
N ASN A 265 3.00 -10.20 -2.60
CA ASN A 265 1.70 -9.59 -2.82
C ASN A 265 1.64 -8.95 -4.20
N ALA A 266 1.28 -9.75 -5.21
CA ALA A 266 1.21 -9.31 -6.60
C ALA A 266 0.06 -8.32 -6.88
N LEU A 267 -0.82 -8.07 -5.90
CA LEU A 267 -1.89 -7.08 -6.04
C LEU A 267 -1.39 -5.64 -5.89
N PHE A 268 -0.21 -5.41 -5.29
CA PHE A 268 0.31 -4.08 -4.98
C PHE A 268 1.68 -3.81 -5.61
#